data_AF-A0AAD7AXI2-F1
#
_entry.id   AF-A0AAD7AXI2-F1
#
_cell.length_a   1.000
_cell.length_b   1.000
_cell.length_c   1.000
_cell.angle_alpha   90.00
_cell.angle_beta   90.00
_cell.angle_gamma   90.00
#
_symmetry.space_group_name_H-M   'P 1'
#
loop_
_entity.id
_entity.type
_entity.pdbx_description
1 polymer ?
#
loop_
_entity_poly.entity_id
_entity_poly.type
_entity_poly.pdbx_seq_one_letter_code
_entity_poly.pdbx_strand_id
1 'polypeptide(L)'
;MYDTASLLLGAVSLIPNNTLRYILLAFFVCSALLHIFHLKRPSVQLACVERHIKDVEEIIRQARSFCTAKDCLSLSEYAMWLLEVKRGVSMVKCRMLESTSMWTWNKYRLISKDIAIYAKDAKRIKAAVELIVELECQRWLTEDINETETILSGFRNSAAASV
;
A
#
# COMPACT_ATOMS: atom_id res chain seq x y z
N MET A 1 35.49 -0.40 12.72
CA MET A 1 35.25 -0.16 11.27
C MET A 1 35.04 1.34 11.11
N TYR A 2 35.92 2.04 10.40
CA TYR A 2 35.73 3.47 10.15
C TYR A 2 34.63 3.66 9.12
N ASP A 3 33.61 4.44 9.47
CA ASP A 3 32.54 4.82 8.54
C ASP A 3 33.16 5.59 7.38
N THR A 4 32.88 5.18 6.14
CA THR A 4 33.45 5.76 4.92
C THR A 4 33.24 7.27 4.82
N ALA A 5 32.17 7.78 5.43
CA ALA A 5 31.90 9.21 5.58
C ALA A 5 32.97 9.95 6.39
N SER A 6 33.46 9.35 7.47
CA SER A 6 34.52 9.90 8.35
C SER A 6 35.86 10.01 7.61
N LEU A 7 36.15 9.03 6.75
CA LEU A 7 37.35 8.96 5.94
C LEU A 7 37.34 10.03 4.83
N LEU A 8 36.18 10.25 4.19
CA LEU A 8 35.98 11.30 3.21
C LEU A 8 36.07 12.71 3.83
N LEU A 9 35.47 12.94 5.00
CA LEU A 9 35.60 14.21 5.71
C LEU A 9 37.06 14.50 6.11
N GLY A 10 37.78 13.47 6.56
CA GLY A 10 39.21 13.58 6.86
C GLY A 10 40.03 13.97 5.62
N ALA A 11 39.80 13.33 4.47
CA ALA A 11 40.49 13.64 3.22
C ALA A 11 40.19 15.06 2.71
N VAL A 12 38.95 15.53 2.83
CA VAL A 12 38.55 16.89 2.42
C VAL A 12 39.16 17.97 3.33
N SER A 13 39.43 17.65 4.60
CA SER A 13 40.06 18.59 5.55
C SER A 13 41.52 18.91 5.24
N LEU A 14 42.22 17.99 4.56
CA LEU A 14 43.63 18.09 4.18
C LEU A 14 43.86 19.02 2.96
N ILE A 15 42.81 19.47 2.30
CA ILE A 15 42.92 20.35 1.13
C ILE A 15 43.20 21.79 1.61
N PRO A 16 44.37 22.37 1.25
CA PRO A 16 44.79 23.68 1.78
C PRO A 16 43.98 24.85 1.22
N ASN A 17 43.31 24.67 0.08
CA ASN A 17 42.49 25.71 -0.54
C ASN A 17 41.03 25.65 -0.03
N ASN A 18 40.64 26.68 0.74
CA ASN A 18 39.30 26.81 1.32
C ASN A 18 38.18 26.75 0.27
N THR A 19 38.38 27.38 -0.88
CA THR A 19 37.36 27.46 -1.95
C THR A 19 37.10 26.09 -2.55
N LEU A 20 38.17 25.34 -2.87
CA LEU A 20 38.09 23.97 -3.38
C LEU A 20 37.43 23.01 -2.37
N ARG A 21 37.75 23.19 -1.09
CA ARG A 21 37.15 22.42 0.00
C ARG A 21 35.64 22.64 0.09
N TYR A 22 35.16 23.88 0.04
CA TYR A 22 33.72 24.17 0.04
C TYR A 22 33.00 23.64 -1.21
N ILE A 23 33.63 23.73 -2.40
CA ILE A 23 33.06 23.20 -3.64
C ILE A 23 32.90 21.67 -3.57
N LEU A 24 33.92 20.96 -3.08
CA LEU A 24 33.85 19.50 -2.90
C LEU A 24 32.79 19.10 -1.86
N LEU A 25 32.69 19.83 -0.75
CA LEU A 25 31.70 19.56 0.29
C LEU A 25 30.27 19.77 -0.26
N ALA A 26 30.03 20.85 -1.01
CA ALA A 26 28.76 21.09 -1.69
C ALA A 26 28.44 20.00 -2.71
N PHE A 27 29.43 19.52 -3.47
CA PHE A 27 29.27 18.41 -4.40
C PHE A 27 28.88 17.11 -3.70
N PHE A 28 29.54 16.77 -2.58
CA PHE A 28 29.18 15.58 -1.79
C PHE A 28 27.78 15.68 -1.19
N VAL A 29 27.38 16.85 -0.68
CA VAL A 29 26.02 17.07 -0.16
C VAL A 29 24.98 16.93 -1.28
N CYS A 30 25.20 17.57 -2.43
CA CYS A 30 24.30 17.45 -3.59
C CYS A 30 24.20 16.01 -4.08
N SER A 31 25.32 15.27 -4.16
CA SER A 31 25.36 13.86 -4.55
C SER A 31 24.63 12.98 -3.54
N ALA A 32 24.82 13.19 -2.24
CA ALA A 32 24.11 12.46 -1.19
C ALA A 32 22.60 12.72 -1.22
N LEU A 33 22.18 13.98 -1.42
CA LEU A 33 20.78 14.34 -1.61
C LEU A 33 20.20 13.67 -2.86
N LEU A 34 20.91 13.70 -3.99
CA LEU A 34 20.53 12.99 -5.21
C LEU A 34 20.36 11.49 -4.94
N HIS A 35 21.29 10.87 -4.21
CA HIS A 35 21.24 9.46 -3.88
C HIS A 35 20.06 9.10 -2.97
N ILE A 36 19.71 9.97 -2.00
CA ILE A 36 18.56 9.75 -1.11
C ILE A 36 17.25 9.93 -1.89
N PHE A 37 17.11 11.02 -2.64
CA PHE A 37 15.89 11.33 -3.37
C PHE A 37 15.65 10.43 -4.58
N HIS A 38 16.71 9.93 -5.23
CA HIS A 38 16.62 9.15 -6.45
C HIS A 38 16.95 7.66 -6.31
N LEU A 39 17.53 7.18 -5.21
CA LEU A 39 17.79 5.72 -5.07
C LEU A 39 16.97 5.10 -3.93
N LYS A 40 16.64 5.84 -2.88
CA LYS A 40 15.84 5.31 -1.76
C LYS A 40 14.32 5.52 -1.91
N ARG A 41 13.88 6.52 -2.68
CA ARG A 41 12.46 6.85 -2.75
C ARG A 41 11.57 5.78 -3.42
N PRO A 42 11.95 5.12 -4.52
CA PRO A 42 11.13 4.08 -5.15
C PRO A 42 11.03 2.84 -4.28
N SER A 43 12.11 2.45 -3.59
CA SER A 43 12.10 1.28 -2.71
C SER A 43 11.20 1.49 -1.50
N VAL A 44 11.21 2.69 -0.91
CA VAL A 44 10.28 3.04 0.17
C VAL A 44 8.83 3.07 -0.32
N GLN A 45 8.57 3.65 -1.50
CA GLN A 45 7.24 3.65 -2.09
C GLN A 45 6.74 2.23 -2.40
N LEU A 46 7.60 1.37 -2.93
CA LEU A 46 7.30 -0.03 -3.21
C LEU A 46 6.91 -0.79 -1.94
N ALA A 47 7.69 -0.62 -0.87
CA ALA A 47 7.38 -1.24 0.43
C ALA A 47 6.04 -0.77 1.01
N CYS A 48 5.67 0.49 0.78
CA CYS A 48 4.36 1.02 1.16
C CYS A 48 3.22 0.35 0.38
N VAL A 49 3.39 0.17 -0.93
CA VAL A 49 2.41 -0.54 -1.78
C VAL A 49 2.29 -2.01 -1.36
N GLU A 50 3.41 -2.70 -1.10
CA GLU A 50 3.39 -4.08 -0.61
C GLU A 50 2.62 -4.21 0.71
N ARG A 51 2.74 -3.23 1.62
CA ARG A 51 1.95 -3.20 2.86
C ARG A 51 0.46 -3.05 2.55
N HIS A 52 0.09 -2.09 1.70
CA HIS A 52 -1.31 -1.92 1.31
C HIS A 52 -1.91 -3.16 0.67
N ILE A 53 -1.17 -3.83 -0.21
CA ILE A 53 -1.61 -5.09 -0.81
C ILE A 53 -1.94 -6.12 0.27
N LYS A 54 -1.06 -6.30 1.27
CA LYS A 54 -1.31 -7.23 2.39
C LYS A 54 -2.56 -6.85 3.18
N ASP A 55 -2.76 -5.56 3.42
CA ASP A 55 -3.97 -5.07 4.10
C ASP A 55 -5.23 -5.45 3.31
N VAL A 56 -5.23 -5.27 1.97
CA VAL A 56 -6.37 -5.64 1.13
C VAL A 56 -6.60 -7.15 1.11
N GLU A 57 -5.54 -7.95 1.05
CA GLU A 57 -5.66 -9.42 1.10
C GLU A 57 -6.33 -9.88 2.38
N GLU A 58 -5.96 -9.28 3.50
CA GLU A 58 -6.53 -9.61 4.80
C GLU A 58 -8.02 -9.22 4.88
N ILE A 59 -8.39 -8.04 4.36
CA ILE A 59 -9.80 -7.63 4.30
C ILE A 59 -10.61 -8.58 3.41
N ILE A 60 -10.12 -8.95 2.23
CA ILE A 60 -10.79 -9.91 1.34
C ILE A 60 -10.94 -11.27 2.02
N ARG A 61 -9.89 -11.74 2.70
CA ARG A 61 -9.90 -13.01 3.44
C ARG A 61 -10.96 -13.01 4.53
N GLN A 62 -11.06 -11.93 5.29
CA GLN A 62 -12.09 -11.76 6.31
C GLN A 62 -13.49 -11.70 5.67
N ALA A 63 -13.67 -10.86 4.64
CA ALA A 63 -14.95 -10.67 3.94
C ALA A 63 -15.54 -11.99 3.40
N ARG A 64 -14.70 -12.87 2.85
CA ARG A 64 -15.14 -14.19 2.36
C ARG A 64 -15.79 -15.07 3.41
N SER A 65 -15.51 -14.87 4.69
CA SER A 65 -16.06 -15.72 5.76
C SER A 65 -17.51 -15.40 6.12
N PHE A 66 -18.01 -14.21 5.79
CA PHE A 66 -19.36 -13.77 6.19
C PHE A 66 -20.21 -13.21 5.04
N CYS A 67 -19.64 -12.93 3.87
CA CYS A 67 -20.38 -12.47 2.70
C CYS A 67 -21.22 -13.57 2.03
N THR A 68 -22.32 -13.19 1.38
CA THR A 68 -23.16 -14.14 0.64
C THR A 68 -22.55 -14.65 -0.66
N ALA A 69 -23.18 -15.67 -1.26
CA ALA A 69 -22.77 -16.21 -2.56
C ALA A 69 -22.69 -15.14 -3.68
N LYS A 70 -23.56 -14.12 -3.66
CA LYS A 70 -23.53 -13.04 -4.65
C LYS A 70 -22.31 -12.14 -4.46
N ASP A 71 -22.04 -11.74 -3.21
CA ASP A 71 -20.92 -10.87 -2.87
C ASP A 71 -19.58 -11.60 -2.94
N CYS A 72 -19.58 -12.92 -2.75
CA CYS A 72 -18.43 -13.79 -2.97
C CYS A 72 -17.92 -13.75 -4.42
N LEU A 73 -18.82 -13.64 -5.41
CA LEU A 73 -18.43 -13.47 -6.81
C LEU A 73 -17.71 -12.12 -7.00
N SER A 74 -18.27 -11.03 -6.48
CA SER A 74 -17.62 -9.71 -6.55
C SER A 74 -16.29 -9.68 -5.80
N LEU A 75 -16.20 -10.27 -4.61
CA LEU A 75 -14.94 -10.41 -3.87
C LEU A 75 -13.91 -11.26 -4.63
N SER A 76 -14.34 -12.26 -5.39
CA SER A 76 -13.44 -13.05 -6.24
C SER A 76 -12.85 -12.23 -7.38
N GLU A 77 -13.64 -11.34 -8.00
CA GLU A 77 -13.17 -10.41 -9.03
C GLU A 77 -12.13 -9.42 -8.46
N TYR A 78 -12.42 -8.82 -7.30
CA TYR A 78 -11.47 -7.93 -6.63
C TYR A 78 -10.20 -8.65 -6.18
N ALA A 79 -10.29 -9.92 -5.78
CA ALA A 79 -9.12 -10.74 -5.49
C ALA A 79 -8.28 -11.00 -6.75
N MET A 80 -8.92 -11.23 -7.90
CA MET A 80 -8.21 -11.37 -9.19
C MET A 80 -7.50 -10.08 -9.59
N TRP A 81 -8.15 -8.93 -9.45
CA TRP A 81 -7.51 -7.63 -9.72
C TRP A 81 -6.34 -7.37 -8.76
N LEU A 82 -6.47 -7.77 -7.49
CA LEU A 82 -5.37 -7.65 -6.53
C LEU A 82 -4.17 -8.55 -6.90
N LEU A 83 -4.41 -9.74 -7.46
CA LEU A 83 -3.36 -10.60 -8.00
C LEU A 83 -2.62 -9.96 -9.17
N GLU A 84 -3.33 -9.26 -10.07
CA GLU A 84 -2.70 -8.50 -11.15
C GLU A 84 -1.81 -7.38 -10.62
N VAL A 85 -2.28 -6.64 -9.61
CA VAL A 85 -1.49 -5.61 -8.93
C VAL A 85 -0.24 -6.24 -8.29
N LYS A 86 -0.37 -7.37 -7.58
CA LYS A 86 0.77 -8.11 -7.01
C LYS A 86 1.81 -8.53 -8.05
N ARG A 87 1.34 -9.05 -9.18
CA ARG A 87 2.20 -9.43 -10.30
C ARG A 87 2.94 -8.21 -10.86
N GLY A 88 2.23 -7.09 -11.03
CA GLY A 88 2.81 -5.81 -11.44
C GLY A 88 3.90 -5.29 -10.51
N VAL A 89 3.64 -5.29 -9.20
CA VAL A 89 4.61 -4.93 -8.16
C VAL A 89 5.85 -5.82 -8.21
N SER A 90 5.67 -7.14 -8.42
CA SER A 90 6.79 -8.08 -8.56
C SER A 90 7.64 -7.78 -9.80
N MET A 91 7.02 -7.43 -10.93
CA MET A 91 7.75 -7.00 -12.13
C MET A 91 8.52 -5.69 -11.93
N VAL A 92 7.94 -4.73 -11.20
CA VAL A 92 8.66 -3.50 -10.82
C VAL A 92 9.89 -3.83 -9.98
N LYS A 93 9.77 -4.75 -9.03
CA LYS A 93 10.89 -5.21 -8.20
C LYS A 93 12.00 -5.83 -9.04
N CYS A 94 11.67 -6.70 -10.01
CA CYS A 94 12.67 -7.26 -10.93
C CYS A 94 13.38 -6.16 -11.74
N ARG A 95 12.63 -5.20 -12.29
CA ARG A 95 13.21 -4.06 -13.04
C ARG A 95 14.11 -3.18 -12.17
N MET A 96 13.82 -3.06 -10.88
CA MET A 96 14.70 -2.38 -9.93
C MET A 96 15.99 -3.17 -9.66
N LEU A 97 15.93 -4.51 -9.61
CA LEU A 97 17.11 -5.36 -9.38
C LEU A 97 18.03 -5.47 -10.60
N GLU A 98 17.49 -5.52 -11.82
CA GLU A 98 18.25 -5.62 -13.07
C GLU A 98 19.04 -4.34 -13.41
N SER A 99 18.74 -3.24 -12.73
CA SER A 99 19.23 -1.89 -13.07
C SER A 99 20.57 -1.52 -12.40
N THR A 100 21.52 -2.47 -12.33
CA THR A 100 22.80 -2.31 -11.63
C THR A 100 23.83 -1.41 -12.31
N SER A 101 23.62 -0.98 -13.56
CA SER A 101 24.49 0.00 -14.24
C SER A 101 23.73 1.27 -14.63
N MET A 102 24.20 2.41 -14.11
CA MET A 102 23.71 3.78 -14.37
C MET A 102 22.19 3.94 -14.49
N TRP A 103 21.53 4.21 -13.36
CA TRP A 103 20.15 4.70 -13.34
C TRP A 103 20.05 6.02 -14.13
N THR A 104 19.54 5.96 -15.35
CA THR A 104 19.13 7.16 -16.07
C THR A 104 17.84 7.69 -15.44
N TRP A 105 17.74 9.02 -15.31
CA TRP A 105 16.60 9.71 -14.70
C TRP A 105 15.24 9.29 -15.30
N ASN A 106 15.21 8.92 -16.58
CA ASN A 106 14.02 8.39 -17.24
C ASN A 106 13.55 7.04 -16.69
N LYS A 107 14.46 6.10 -16.38
CA LYS A 107 14.10 4.80 -15.78
C LYS A 107 13.51 5.00 -14.37
N TYR A 108 14.08 5.90 -13.58
CA TYR A 108 13.57 6.25 -12.26
C TYR A 108 12.12 6.73 -12.32
N ARG A 109 11.84 7.66 -13.23
CA ARG A 109 10.54 8.28 -13.37
C ARG A 109 9.48 7.27 -13.81
N LEU A 110 9.84 6.36 -14.73
CA LEU A 110 8.97 5.26 -15.15
C LEU A 110 8.64 4.32 -14.00
N ILE A 111 9.66 3.84 -13.26
CA ILE A 111 9.46 2.97 -12.10
C ILE A 111 8.57 3.64 -11.04
N SER A 112 8.84 4.92 -10.74
CA SER A 112 8.04 5.67 -9.75
C SER A 112 6.59 5.85 -10.20
N LYS A 113 6.36 6.06 -11.52
CA LYS A 113 5.02 6.17 -12.10
C LYS A 113 4.28 4.84 -12.01
N ASP A 114 4.95 3.72 -12.35
CA ASP A 114 4.38 2.38 -12.25
C ASP A 114 3.99 2.06 -10.79
N ILE A 115 4.87 2.35 -9.83
CA ILE A 115 4.55 2.19 -8.39
C ILE A 115 3.33 3.01 -8.00
N ALA A 116 3.22 4.26 -8.47
CA ALA A 116 2.08 5.12 -8.17
C ALA A 116 0.76 4.59 -8.77
N ILE A 117 0.81 3.98 -9.96
CA ILE A 117 -0.34 3.31 -10.58
C ILE A 117 -0.80 2.14 -9.69
N TYR A 118 0.12 1.23 -9.36
CA TYR A 118 -0.21 0.08 -8.50
C TYR A 118 -0.69 0.49 -7.10
N ALA A 119 -0.14 1.58 -6.54
CA ALA A 119 -0.61 2.15 -5.29
C ALA A 119 -2.06 2.63 -5.39
N LYS A 120 -2.42 3.31 -6.50
CA LYS A 120 -3.77 3.80 -6.75
C LYS A 120 -4.74 2.64 -6.94
N ASP A 121 -4.34 1.62 -7.69
CA ASP A 121 -5.17 0.44 -7.94
C ASP A 121 -5.42 -0.35 -6.65
N ALA A 122 -4.39 -0.58 -5.84
CA ALA A 122 -4.55 -1.21 -4.53
C ALA A 122 -5.51 -0.44 -3.61
N LYS A 123 -5.42 0.90 -3.57
CA LYS A 123 -6.35 1.74 -2.81
C LYS A 123 -7.78 1.66 -3.33
N ARG A 124 -7.96 1.61 -4.65
CA ARG A 124 -9.29 1.49 -5.27
C ARG A 124 -9.92 0.14 -4.94
N ILE A 125 -9.15 -0.94 -5.04
CA ILE A 125 -9.62 -2.29 -4.66
C ILE A 125 -9.99 -2.30 -3.18
N LYS A 126 -9.14 -1.74 -2.31
CA LYS A 126 -9.42 -1.64 -0.87
C LYS A 126 -10.78 -0.98 -0.61
N ALA A 127 -11.00 0.21 -1.15
CA ALA A 127 -12.23 0.97 -0.94
C ALA A 127 -13.47 0.21 -1.44
N ALA A 128 -13.36 -0.51 -2.57
CA ALA A 128 -14.46 -1.29 -3.10
C ALA A 128 -14.79 -2.51 -2.21
N VAL A 129 -13.76 -3.18 -1.68
CA VAL A 129 -13.95 -4.31 -0.76
C VAL A 129 -14.52 -3.84 0.58
N GLU A 130 -14.02 -2.72 1.12
CA GLU A 130 -14.57 -2.12 2.35
C GLU A 130 -16.04 -1.75 2.20
N LEU A 131 -16.46 -1.23 1.04
CA LEU A 131 -17.86 -0.95 0.74
C LEU A 131 -18.74 -2.21 0.75
N ILE A 132 -18.26 -3.31 0.16
CA ILE A 132 -18.99 -4.59 0.18
C ILE A 132 -19.16 -5.06 1.62
N VAL A 133 -18.10 -4.99 2.43
CA VAL A 133 -18.15 -5.38 3.84
C VAL A 133 -19.12 -4.50 4.61
N GLU A 134 -19.11 -3.18 4.39
CA GLU A 134 -20.03 -2.26 5.06
C GLU A 134 -21.49 -2.54 4.70
N LEU A 135 -21.80 -2.79 3.43
CA LEU A 135 -23.13 -3.15 2.98
C LEU A 135 -23.62 -4.47 3.58
N GLU A 136 -22.73 -5.46 3.68
CA GLU A 136 -23.05 -6.74 4.32
C GLU A 136 -23.33 -6.53 5.81
N CYS A 137 -22.49 -5.79 6.54
CA CYS A 137 -22.72 -5.46 7.95
C CYS A 137 -24.07 -4.75 8.17
N GLN A 138 -24.44 -3.80 7.29
CA GLN A 138 -25.73 -3.12 7.36
C GLN A 138 -26.91 -4.07 7.16
N ARG A 139 -26.76 -5.06 6.28
CA ARG A 139 -27.80 -6.05 6.03
C ARG A 139 -28.02 -6.96 7.24
N TRP A 140 -26.94 -7.48 7.84
CA TRP A 140 -27.02 -8.26 9.08
C TRP A 140 -27.70 -7.50 10.20
N LEU A 141 -27.34 -6.22 10.40
CA LEU A 141 -27.99 -5.37 11.38
C LEU A 141 -29.50 -5.18 11.11
N THR A 142 -29.88 -5.07 9.84
CA THR A 142 -31.29 -4.93 9.45
C THR A 142 -32.07 -6.23 9.67
N GLU A 143 -31.46 -7.38 9.41
CA GLU A 143 -32.05 -8.69 9.67
C GLU A 143 -32.27 -8.92 11.17
N ASP A 144 -31.29 -8.60 12.01
CA ASP A 144 -31.40 -8.66 13.48
C ASP A 144 -32.54 -7.76 14.02
N ILE A 145 -32.67 -6.55 13.48
CA ILE A 145 -33.76 -5.62 13.86
C ILE A 145 -35.13 -6.22 13.47
N ASN A 146 -35.26 -6.74 12.25
CA ASN A 146 -36.51 -7.35 11.80
C ASN A 146 -36.89 -8.59 12.62
N GLU A 147 -35.91 -9.42 13.00
CA GLU A 147 -36.15 -10.60 13.83
C GLU A 147 -36.63 -10.19 15.23
N THR A 148 -35.97 -9.21 15.85
CA THR A 148 -36.38 -8.68 17.16
C THR A 148 -37.77 -8.05 17.14
N GLU A 149 -38.13 -7.30 16.10
CA GLU A 149 -39.49 -6.76 15.93
C GLU A 149 -40.55 -7.87 15.76
N THR A 150 -40.21 -8.91 15.01
CA THR A 150 -41.09 -10.08 14.82
C THR A 150 -41.36 -10.78 16.14
N ILE A 151 -40.34 -10.99 16.96
CA ILE A 151 -40.47 -11.59 18.30
C ILE A 151 -41.34 -10.70 19.21
N LEU A 152 -41.06 -9.39 19.26
CA LEU A 152 -41.80 -8.45 20.11
C LEU A 152 -43.29 -8.34 19.71
N SER A 153 -43.59 -8.35 18.41
CA SER A 153 -44.98 -8.35 17.91
C SER A 153 -45.70 -9.66 18.26
N GLY A 154 -45.03 -10.81 18.18
CA GLY A 154 -45.56 -12.10 18.63
C GLY A 154 -45.92 -12.11 20.11
N PHE A 155 -45.07 -11.55 20.97
CA PHE A 155 -45.36 -11.38 22.39
C PHE A 155 -46.56 -10.46 22.64
N ARG A 156 -46.64 -9.32 21.95
CA ARG A 156 -47.78 -8.40 22.06
C ARG A 156 -49.11 -9.06 21.67
N ASN A 157 -49.12 -9.80 20.56
CA ASN A 157 -50.33 -10.47 20.08
C ASN A 157 -50.76 -11.62 21.01
N SER A 158 -49.80 -12.35 21.58
CA SER A 158 -50.08 -13.41 22.56
C SER A 158 -50.63 -12.84 23.87
N ALA A 159 -50.08 -11.72 24.35
CA ALA A 159 -50.59 -11.02 25.53
C ALA A 159 -52.00 -10.47 25.30
N ALA A 160 -52.27 -9.89 24.13
CA ALA A 160 -53.60 -9.38 23.77
C ALA A 160 -54.66 -10.48 23.62
N ALA A 161 -54.27 -11.70 23.23
CA ALA A 161 -55.19 -12.85 23.13
C ALA A 161 -55.51 -13.52 24.49
N SER A 162 -54.81 -13.15 25.55
CA SER A 162 -54.98 -13.70 26.90
C SER A 162 -55.86 -12.86 27.84
N VAL A 163 -56.45 -11.77 27.33
CA VAL A 163 -57.39 -10.86 28.00
C VAL A 163 -58.78 -11.03 27.40
#